data_AF-A0A8T5IBX1-F1
#
_entry.id   AF-A0A8T5IBX1-F1
#
_cell.length_a   1.000
_cell.length_b   1.000
_cell.length_c   1.000
_cell.angle_alpha   90.00
_cell.angle_beta   90.00
_cell.angle_gamma   90.00
#
_symmetry.space_group_name_H-M   'P 1'
#
loop_
_entity.id
_entity.type
_entity.pdbx_description
1 polymer ?
#
loop_
_entity_poly.entity_id
_entity_poly.type
_entity_poly.pdbx_seq_one_letter_code
_entity_poly.pdbx_strand_id
1 'polypeptide(L)'
;ISGAPAVNISYSAGLLSGLALTGSGDGTGVSIHHNRGSASLTIQDSTITGYSTALQLNGDFGDEFNEVFSSISNTWDATTSVLSEDLEFTSQGDTFTGSIVYNSTVVAHAVLIDSTFSSVTAGDNAKVLAWESFQLQFMLFGTTLDADAHISIPNPDDGTSFSFSSQGAWWNLSLPVFIASESGNHDLGSANIIASGSNSLPFSSSINLNSSSERNIVFNLTGNVAPITHISSPDEGQKFSILSNVSFEGTASDGESSVDGLSHSWKVIDSTGTIIWQSAEQSPTWEILEIGDFNVAYTVLDEHGLATTSSVAFSVVQNDADGDWTSSCDDEQWFDMTNGYKCGYDEVDADDDNDGIIDTLDKWPLDPCADADADNDMKPDKVDCPIGVTTDLVEDDNVQISTPNLSVTGDSIDTGVLVGIALLLVIIVAIINRTRSTD
;
A
#
# COMPACT_ATOMS: atom_id res chain seq x y z
N ILE A 1 -55.80 -38.16 -11.49
CA ILE A 1 -56.62 -38.88 -10.47
C ILE A 1 -57.69 -37.91 -9.97
N SER A 2 -58.91 -38.38 -9.71
CA SER A 2 -60.03 -37.56 -9.20
C SER A 2 -60.51 -38.10 -7.85
N GLY A 3 -60.67 -37.24 -6.84
CA GLY A 3 -61.02 -37.60 -5.45
C GLY A 3 -60.40 -36.61 -4.46
N ALA A 4 -60.88 -36.57 -3.21
CA ALA A 4 -60.36 -35.70 -2.15
C ALA A 4 -60.31 -36.44 -0.80
N PRO A 5 -59.12 -36.73 -0.22
CA PRO A 5 -57.81 -36.55 -0.83
C PRO A 5 -57.62 -37.46 -2.05
N ALA A 6 -57.01 -36.95 -3.12
CA ALA A 6 -56.65 -37.78 -4.28
C ALA A 6 -55.44 -38.67 -3.98
N VAL A 7 -54.51 -38.17 -3.17
CA VAL A 7 -53.34 -38.89 -2.68
C VAL A 7 -53.23 -38.67 -1.18
N ASN A 8 -53.16 -39.76 -0.41
CA ASN A 8 -52.90 -39.73 1.02
C ASN A 8 -51.67 -40.61 1.30
N ILE A 9 -50.65 -40.03 1.92
CA ILE A 9 -49.37 -40.65 2.20
C ILE A 9 -49.10 -40.51 3.70
N SER A 10 -48.60 -41.57 4.33
CA SER A 10 -48.17 -41.51 5.72
C SER A 10 -46.88 -42.27 5.96
N TYR A 11 -45.99 -41.75 6.81
CA TYR A 11 -44.74 -42.41 7.22
C TYR A 11 -43.92 -42.97 6.05
N SER A 12 -43.82 -42.19 4.97
CA SER A 12 -43.26 -42.64 3.70
C SER A 12 -42.08 -41.80 3.28
N ALA A 13 -41.27 -42.37 2.38
CA ALA A 13 -40.15 -41.73 1.72
C ALA A 13 -40.09 -42.21 0.28
N GLY A 14 -39.40 -41.47 -0.59
CA GLY A 14 -39.25 -41.82 -2.00
C GLY A 14 -39.73 -40.71 -2.93
N LEU A 15 -39.93 -41.05 -4.20
CA LEU A 15 -40.21 -40.07 -5.26
C LEU A 15 -41.57 -40.33 -5.90
N LEU A 16 -42.38 -39.28 -6.00
CA LEU A 16 -43.56 -39.22 -6.84
C LEU A 16 -43.33 -38.16 -7.91
N SER A 17 -43.52 -38.52 -9.18
CA SER A 17 -43.29 -37.61 -10.31
C SER A 17 -44.43 -37.67 -11.32
N GLY A 18 -44.75 -36.55 -11.96
CA GLY A 18 -45.74 -36.52 -13.03
C GLY A 18 -47.19 -36.74 -12.56
N LEU A 19 -47.50 -36.38 -11.32
CA LEU A 19 -48.88 -36.46 -10.83
C LEU A 19 -49.73 -35.41 -11.54
N ALA A 20 -50.83 -35.84 -12.15
CA ALA A 20 -51.86 -34.96 -12.68
C ALA A 20 -53.16 -35.18 -11.90
N LEU A 21 -53.43 -34.28 -10.96
CA LEU A 21 -54.60 -34.33 -10.07
C LEU A 21 -55.57 -33.21 -10.41
N THR A 22 -56.85 -33.53 -10.47
CA THR A 22 -57.92 -32.58 -10.77
C THR A 22 -59.11 -32.82 -9.85
N GLY A 23 -59.43 -31.82 -9.02
CA GLY A 23 -60.58 -31.84 -8.12
C GLY A 23 -61.79 -31.06 -8.68
N SER A 24 -62.82 -30.91 -7.84
CA SER A 24 -64.09 -30.22 -8.16
C SER A 24 -64.27 -28.87 -7.44
N GLY A 25 -63.19 -28.30 -6.91
CA GLY A 25 -63.16 -27.04 -6.15
C GLY A 25 -63.30 -27.20 -4.63
N ASP A 26 -63.20 -28.42 -4.10
CA ASP A 26 -63.33 -28.73 -2.67
C ASP A 26 -62.34 -29.83 -2.25
N GLY A 27 -62.03 -29.88 -0.96
CA GLY A 27 -61.14 -30.85 -0.32
C GLY A 27 -59.67 -30.69 -0.66
N THR A 28 -58.87 -31.66 -0.21
CA THR A 28 -57.41 -31.66 -0.35
C THR A 28 -56.97 -32.45 -1.59
N GLY A 29 -55.96 -31.99 -2.32
CA GLY A 29 -55.35 -32.75 -3.44
C GLY A 29 -54.44 -33.85 -2.92
N VAL A 30 -53.33 -33.44 -2.30
CA VAL A 30 -52.32 -34.32 -1.69
C VAL A 30 -52.30 -34.07 -0.18
N SER A 31 -52.39 -35.14 0.61
CA SER A 31 -52.24 -35.08 2.07
C SER A 31 -51.09 -35.98 2.50
N ILE A 32 -50.16 -35.42 3.26
CA ILE A 32 -48.99 -36.11 3.80
C ILE A 32 -49.05 -36.02 5.33
N HIS A 33 -48.93 -37.17 5.98
CA HIS A 33 -48.89 -37.29 7.43
C HIS A 33 -47.56 -37.92 7.86
N HIS A 34 -46.74 -37.14 8.57
CA HIS A 34 -45.42 -37.55 9.05
C HIS A 34 -44.43 -37.91 7.93
N ASN A 35 -43.19 -37.45 8.09
CA ASN A 35 -42.10 -37.88 7.23
C ASN A 35 -41.40 -39.10 7.83
N ARG A 36 -40.52 -39.74 7.06
CA ARG A 36 -39.71 -40.84 7.53
C ARG A 36 -38.27 -40.40 7.69
N GLY A 37 -37.69 -40.53 8.88
CA GLY A 37 -36.30 -40.10 9.13
C GLY A 37 -35.21 -40.85 8.37
N SER A 38 -35.53 -41.90 7.61
CA SER A 38 -34.53 -42.61 6.80
C SER A 38 -34.27 -42.00 5.42
N ALA A 39 -35.21 -41.19 4.90
CA ALA A 39 -35.12 -40.54 3.59
C ALA A 39 -36.28 -39.54 3.40
N SER A 40 -36.06 -38.49 2.61
CA SER A 40 -37.11 -37.54 2.24
C SER A 40 -38.20 -38.16 1.34
N LEU A 41 -39.42 -37.63 1.44
CA LEU A 41 -40.46 -37.79 0.44
C LEU A 41 -40.41 -36.60 -0.52
N THR A 42 -40.25 -36.88 -1.81
CA THR A 42 -40.19 -35.88 -2.87
C THR A 42 -41.38 -36.01 -3.80
N ILE A 43 -42.05 -34.89 -4.09
CA ILE A 43 -42.98 -34.77 -5.21
C ILE A 43 -42.34 -33.84 -6.25
N GLN A 44 -42.32 -34.25 -7.52
CA GLN A 44 -41.78 -33.40 -8.59
C GLN A 44 -42.59 -33.43 -9.89
N ASP A 45 -42.37 -32.43 -10.74
CA ASP A 45 -42.90 -32.34 -12.10
C ASP A 45 -44.42 -32.63 -12.18
N SER A 46 -45.18 -32.16 -11.19
CA SER A 46 -46.59 -32.50 -10.99
C SER A 46 -47.51 -31.29 -11.10
N THR A 47 -48.77 -31.53 -11.43
CA THR A 47 -49.82 -30.50 -11.53
C THR A 47 -51.03 -30.93 -10.71
N ILE A 48 -51.35 -30.14 -9.69
CA ILE A 48 -52.47 -30.38 -8.77
C ILE A 48 -53.40 -29.18 -8.86
N THR A 49 -54.63 -29.40 -9.32
CA THR A 49 -55.57 -28.32 -9.67
C THR A 49 -56.98 -28.63 -9.19
N GLY A 50 -57.79 -27.59 -8.96
CA GLY A 50 -59.22 -27.74 -8.67
C GLY A 50 -59.52 -28.29 -7.28
N TYR A 51 -58.67 -28.02 -6.29
CA TYR A 51 -58.89 -28.36 -4.88
C TYR A 51 -59.07 -27.09 -4.04
N SER A 52 -59.66 -27.17 -2.85
CA SER A 52 -59.62 -26.04 -1.90
C SER A 52 -58.23 -25.91 -1.28
N THR A 53 -57.58 -27.06 -1.01
CA THR A 53 -56.20 -27.16 -0.55
C THR A 53 -55.41 -28.07 -1.49
N ALA A 54 -54.34 -27.58 -2.14
CA ALA A 54 -53.59 -28.43 -3.08
C ALA A 54 -52.68 -29.43 -2.35
N LEU A 55 -51.88 -28.95 -1.41
CA LEU A 55 -51.00 -29.74 -0.56
C LEU A 55 -51.32 -29.50 0.92
N GLN A 56 -51.54 -30.58 1.66
CA GLN A 56 -51.66 -30.55 3.11
C GLN A 56 -50.55 -31.39 3.74
N LEU A 57 -49.77 -30.78 4.62
CA LEU A 57 -48.70 -31.41 5.38
C LEU A 57 -49.07 -31.38 6.85
N ASN A 58 -49.09 -32.54 7.51
CA ASN A 58 -49.38 -32.64 8.93
C ASN A 58 -48.24 -33.42 9.60
N GLY A 59 -47.52 -32.74 10.48
CA GLY A 59 -46.50 -33.30 11.35
C GLY A 59 -46.98 -33.40 12.79
N ASP A 60 -46.16 -34.02 13.64
CA ASP A 60 -46.30 -34.05 15.09
C ASP A 60 -44.93 -33.82 15.74
N PHE A 61 -44.91 -33.60 17.06
CA PHE A 61 -43.66 -33.56 17.84
C PHE A 61 -42.81 -34.82 17.60
N GLY A 62 -41.55 -34.60 17.25
CA GLY A 62 -40.57 -35.62 16.86
C GLY A 62 -40.36 -35.72 15.35
N ASP A 63 -41.24 -35.15 14.52
CA ASP A 63 -41.04 -35.11 13.07
C ASP A 63 -39.97 -34.09 12.64
N GLU A 64 -39.58 -33.15 13.50
CA GLU A 64 -38.46 -32.22 13.27
C GLU A 64 -37.11 -32.94 13.14
N PHE A 65 -37.02 -34.20 13.56
CA PHE A 65 -35.82 -35.04 13.39
C PHE A 65 -35.86 -35.88 12.09
N ASN A 66 -36.97 -35.83 11.35
CA ASN A 66 -37.12 -36.55 10.10
C ASN A 66 -36.62 -35.72 8.92
N GLU A 67 -36.39 -36.39 7.79
CA GLU A 67 -36.03 -35.72 6.55
C GLU A 67 -37.17 -34.82 6.06
N VAL A 68 -36.83 -33.61 5.66
CA VAL A 68 -37.77 -32.56 5.22
C VAL A 68 -38.50 -32.98 3.94
N PHE A 69 -39.80 -32.67 3.84
CA PHE A 69 -40.55 -32.93 2.60
C PHE A 69 -40.03 -32.05 1.46
N SER A 70 -39.84 -32.62 0.27
CA SER A 70 -39.31 -31.88 -0.89
C SER A 70 -40.33 -31.80 -2.01
N SER A 71 -40.53 -30.59 -2.53
CA SER A 71 -41.39 -30.29 -3.67
C SER A 71 -40.57 -29.59 -4.74
N ILE A 72 -40.56 -30.13 -5.97
CA ILE A 72 -39.68 -29.66 -7.05
C ILE A 72 -40.45 -29.49 -8.36
N SER A 73 -40.45 -28.30 -8.94
CA SER A 73 -41.04 -28.01 -10.26
C SER A 73 -42.51 -28.44 -10.39
N ASN A 74 -43.28 -28.28 -9.32
CA ASN A 74 -44.71 -28.57 -9.26
C ASN A 74 -45.57 -27.33 -9.47
N THR A 75 -46.81 -27.53 -9.89
CA THR A 75 -47.87 -26.51 -9.87
C THR A 75 -48.92 -26.90 -8.86
N TRP A 76 -49.05 -26.09 -7.80
CA TRP A 76 -50.01 -26.26 -6.70
C TRP A 76 -51.12 -25.21 -6.82
N ASP A 77 -52.16 -25.55 -7.60
CA ASP A 77 -53.25 -24.63 -7.94
C ASP A 77 -54.51 -24.89 -7.11
N ALA A 78 -54.70 -24.05 -6.08
CA ALA A 78 -55.84 -24.08 -5.17
C ALA A 78 -55.97 -22.72 -4.46
N THR A 79 -57.06 -22.49 -3.74
CA THR A 79 -57.17 -21.29 -2.87
C THR A 79 -56.08 -21.29 -1.79
N THR A 80 -55.86 -22.44 -1.16
CA THR A 80 -54.71 -22.69 -0.28
C THR A 80 -53.77 -23.64 -1.01
N SER A 81 -52.66 -23.14 -1.55
CA SER A 81 -51.72 -23.99 -2.28
C SER A 81 -50.98 -24.95 -1.34
N VAL A 82 -50.58 -24.47 -0.16
CA VAL A 82 -49.96 -25.29 0.88
C VAL A 82 -50.58 -24.95 2.23
N LEU A 83 -51.02 -25.96 2.94
CA LEU A 83 -51.34 -25.89 4.37
C LEU A 83 -50.39 -26.85 5.09
N SER A 84 -49.47 -26.30 5.88
CA SER A 84 -48.57 -27.09 6.70
C SER A 84 -48.81 -26.83 8.19
N GLU A 85 -48.92 -27.91 8.95
CA GLU A 85 -48.99 -27.91 10.40
C GLU A 85 -47.83 -28.79 10.90
N ASP A 86 -46.89 -28.19 11.64
CA ASP A 86 -45.74 -28.85 12.29
C ASP A 86 -44.75 -29.59 11.37
N LEU A 87 -44.96 -29.61 10.05
CA LEU A 87 -44.07 -30.30 9.10
C LEU A 87 -43.26 -29.32 8.24
N GLU A 88 -41.93 -29.44 8.32
CA GLU A 88 -41.02 -28.69 7.47
C GLU A 88 -41.11 -29.13 6.00
N PHE A 89 -40.92 -28.17 5.09
CA PHE A 89 -40.83 -28.46 3.67
C PHE A 89 -39.84 -27.55 2.93
N THR A 90 -39.28 -28.09 1.86
CA THR A 90 -38.50 -27.33 0.88
C THR A 90 -39.18 -27.40 -0.49
N SER A 91 -39.40 -26.23 -1.08
CA SER A 91 -39.94 -26.03 -2.42
C SER A 91 -38.84 -25.53 -3.34
N GLN A 92 -38.71 -26.09 -4.54
CA GLN A 92 -37.74 -25.65 -5.54
C GLN A 92 -38.40 -25.50 -6.92
N GLY A 93 -38.45 -24.28 -7.47
CA GLY A 93 -39.03 -24.04 -8.79
C GLY A 93 -40.55 -24.27 -8.87
N ASP A 94 -41.24 -24.32 -7.74
CA ASP A 94 -42.68 -24.57 -7.72
C ASP A 94 -43.47 -23.29 -8.06
N THR A 95 -44.69 -23.51 -8.54
CA THR A 95 -45.69 -22.46 -8.76
C THR A 95 -46.87 -22.63 -7.80
N PHE A 96 -47.07 -21.66 -6.91
CA PHE A 96 -48.19 -21.58 -5.97
C PHE A 96 -49.13 -20.44 -6.40
N THR A 97 -50.37 -20.77 -6.78
CA THR A 97 -51.35 -19.77 -7.22
C THR A 97 -52.18 -19.19 -6.06
N GLY A 98 -52.30 -19.94 -4.96
CA GLY A 98 -53.00 -19.57 -3.74
C GLY A 98 -52.07 -19.22 -2.59
N SER A 99 -52.61 -19.26 -1.37
CA SER A 99 -51.85 -18.98 -0.15
C SER A 99 -51.00 -20.17 0.30
N ILE A 100 -49.84 -19.86 0.87
CA ILE A 100 -49.01 -20.77 1.66
C ILE A 100 -49.26 -20.43 3.13
N VAL A 101 -49.76 -21.39 3.89
CA VAL A 101 -50.03 -21.26 5.32
C VAL A 101 -49.18 -22.29 6.06
N TYR A 102 -48.33 -21.81 6.98
CA TYR A 102 -47.49 -22.68 7.79
C TYR A 102 -47.59 -22.31 9.28
N ASN A 103 -48.04 -23.24 10.10
CA ASN A 103 -48.07 -23.08 11.56
C ASN A 103 -47.26 -24.19 12.20
N SER A 104 -46.61 -23.88 13.33
CA SER A 104 -45.81 -24.86 14.05
C SER A 104 -45.79 -24.58 15.54
N THR A 105 -46.04 -25.62 16.32
CA THR A 105 -45.97 -25.64 17.78
C THR A 105 -44.52 -25.67 18.29
N VAL A 106 -43.56 -26.05 17.43
CA VAL A 106 -42.11 -26.03 17.68
C VAL A 106 -41.39 -25.15 16.64
N VAL A 107 -40.15 -24.73 16.92
CA VAL A 107 -39.35 -23.95 15.94
C VAL A 107 -39.13 -24.79 14.70
N ALA A 108 -39.72 -24.38 13.58
CA ALA A 108 -39.71 -25.14 12.34
C ALA A 108 -39.72 -24.24 11.11
N HIS A 109 -39.03 -24.68 10.06
CA HIS A 109 -38.67 -23.86 8.91
C HIS A 109 -39.18 -24.46 7.61
N ALA A 110 -39.74 -23.61 6.76
CA ALA A 110 -40.02 -23.92 5.36
C ALA A 110 -39.14 -23.06 4.45
N VAL A 111 -38.65 -23.66 3.37
CA VAL A 111 -37.72 -23.01 2.44
C VAL A 111 -38.34 -23.00 1.06
N LEU A 112 -38.42 -21.84 0.43
CA LEU A 112 -38.82 -21.67 -0.96
C LEU A 112 -37.59 -21.25 -1.76
N ILE A 113 -37.25 -21.98 -2.81
CA ILE A 113 -36.08 -21.71 -3.67
C ILE A 113 -36.60 -21.51 -5.09
N ASP A 114 -36.33 -20.34 -5.68
CA ASP A 114 -36.73 -20.00 -7.06
C ASP A 114 -38.20 -20.33 -7.36
N SER A 115 -39.06 -20.21 -6.34
CA SER A 115 -40.47 -20.62 -6.40
C SER A 115 -41.36 -19.39 -6.48
N THR A 116 -42.42 -19.45 -7.28
CA THR A 116 -43.35 -18.32 -7.44
C THR A 116 -44.53 -18.45 -6.47
N PHE A 117 -44.77 -17.41 -5.67
CA PHE A 117 -45.87 -17.34 -4.70
C PHE A 117 -46.40 -15.91 -4.60
N SER A 118 -47.60 -15.75 -4.05
CA SER A 118 -48.27 -14.44 -3.91
C SER A 118 -48.63 -14.09 -2.47
N SER A 119 -48.90 -15.10 -1.63
CA SER A 119 -49.32 -14.91 -0.25
C SER A 119 -48.73 -16.01 0.62
N VAL A 120 -48.01 -15.60 1.66
CA VAL A 120 -47.43 -16.48 2.67
C VAL A 120 -47.91 -16.01 4.04
N THR A 121 -48.25 -16.94 4.91
CA THR A 121 -48.54 -16.68 6.32
C THR A 121 -47.83 -17.74 7.13
N ALA A 122 -46.99 -17.29 8.07
CA ALA A 122 -46.33 -18.13 9.04
C ALA A 122 -46.82 -17.75 10.44
N GLY A 123 -47.24 -18.72 11.23
CA GLY A 123 -47.78 -18.52 12.57
C GLY A 123 -47.01 -19.29 13.65
N ASP A 124 -47.22 -18.89 14.91
CA ASP A 124 -46.61 -19.50 16.08
C ASP A 124 -45.07 -19.55 15.95
N ASN A 125 -44.46 -20.74 15.99
CA ASN A 125 -43.01 -20.90 15.90
C ASN A 125 -42.52 -21.23 14.48
N ALA A 126 -43.38 -21.13 13.46
CA ALA A 126 -43.04 -21.39 12.08
C ALA A 126 -42.33 -20.19 11.42
N LYS A 127 -41.37 -20.48 10.54
CA LYS A 127 -40.76 -19.49 9.64
C LYS A 127 -40.74 -20.00 8.21
N VAL A 128 -41.04 -19.12 7.25
CA VAL A 128 -40.89 -19.39 5.81
C VAL A 128 -39.84 -18.45 5.25
N LEU A 129 -38.77 -18.99 4.67
CA LEU A 129 -37.71 -18.22 4.01
C LEU A 129 -37.74 -18.48 2.51
N ALA A 130 -37.78 -17.42 1.70
CA ALA A 130 -37.65 -17.52 0.26
C ALA A 130 -36.27 -17.08 -0.21
N TRP A 131 -35.69 -17.87 -1.11
CA TRP A 131 -34.37 -17.76 -1.67
C TRP A 131 -34.47 -17.71 -3.19
N GLU A 132 -33.61 -16.90 -3.78
CA GLU A 132 -33.53 -16.72 -5.23
C GLU A 132 -32.09 -16.89 -5.69
N SER A 133 -31.90 -17.54 -6.83
CA SER A 133 -30.61 -17.75 -7.45
C SER A 133 -30.14 -16.49 -8.17
N PHE A 134 -28.98 -15.99 -7.77
CA PHE A 134 -28.27 -14.87 -8.39
C PHE A 134 -26.97 -15.34 -9.04
N GLN A 135 -26.65 -14.72 -10.17
CA GLN A 135 -25.35 -14.79 -10.81
C GLN A 135 -24.73 -13.39 -10.81
N LEU A 136 -23.59 -13.25 -10.14
CA LEU A 136 -22.83 -12.00 -10.11
C LEU A 136 -21.56 -12.17 -10.96
N GLN A 137 -21.26 -11.14 -11.75
CA GLN A 137 -20.04 -11.05 -12.55
C GLN A 137 -19.31 -9.76 -12.22
N PHE A 138 -18.00 -9.86 -11.98
CA PHE A 138 -17.14 -8.70 -11.79
C PHE A 138 -16.31 -8.45 -13.04
N MET A 139 -16.24 -7.19 -13.45
CA MET A 139 -15.52 -6.76 -14.64
C MET A 139 -14.54 -5.65 -14.32
N LEU A 140 -13.36 -5.70 -14.94
CA LEU A 140 -12.34 -4.67 -14.90
C LEU A 140 -11.90 -4.37 -16.33
N PHE A 141 -11.98 -3.10 -16.74
CA PHE A 141 -11.67 -2.65 -18.11
C PHE A 141 -12.35 -3.47 -19.23
N GLY A 142 -13.60 -3.91 -18.99
CA GLY A 142 -14.36 -4.72 -19.95
C GLY A 142 -13.95 -6.20 -20.03
N THR A 143 -13.03 -6.65 -19.17
CA THR A 143 -12.64 -8.06 -19.02
C THR A 143 -13.17 -8.61 -17.71
N THR A 144 -13.46 -9.91 -17.65
CA THR A 144 -13.91 -10.53 -16.39
C THR A 144 -12.77 -10.57 -15.39
N LEU A 145 -13.04 -10.13 -14.17
CA LEU A 145 -12.11 -10.07 -13.05
C LEU A 145 -12.40 -11.21 -12.08
N ASP A 146 -11.36 -11.93 -11.66
CA ASP A 146 -11.44 -12.82 -10.51
C ASP A 146 -11.40 -11.98 -9.22
N ALA A 147 -12.55 -11.83 -8.58
CA ALA A 147 -12.72 -10.97 -7.42
C ALA A 147 -13.02 -11.79 -6.15
N ASP A 148 -12.40 -11.40 -5.05
CA ASP A 148 -12.88 -11.71 -3.71
C ASP A 148 -14.03 -10.75 -3.40
N ALA A 149 -15.14 -11.28 -2.92
CA ALA A 149 -16.26 -10.45 -2.53
C ALA A 149 -16.89 -10.95 -1.24
N HIS A 150 -17.70 -10.08 -0.65
CA HIS A 150 -18.46 -10.34 0.56
C HIS A 150 -19.81 -9.65 0.47
N ILE A 151 -20.87 -10.38 0.79
CA ILE A 151 -22.24 -9.92 0.80
C ILE A 151 -22.80 -10.02 2.21
N SER A 152 -23.44 -8.95 2.66
CA SER A 152 -24.13 -8.88 3.95
C SER A 152 -25.58 -8.42 3.75
N ILE A 153 -26.52 -9.18 4.32
CA ILE A 153 -27.96 -8.92 4.22
C ILE A 153 -28.53 -8.82 5.63
N PRO A 154 -28.99 -7.64 6.09
CA PRO A 154 -29.66 -7.50 7.37
C PRO A 154 -30.95 -8.32 7.42
N ASN A 155 -31.16 -9.07 8.50
CA ASN A 155 -32.39 -9.80 8.74
C ASN A 155 -33.36 -8.93 9.58
N PRO A 156 -34.48 -8.44 9.01
CA PRO A 156 -35.44 -7.61 9.73
C PRO A 156 -36.25 -8.38 10.78
N ASP A 157 -36.31 -9.72 10.71
CA ASP A 157 -37.11 -10.54 11.62
C ASP A 157 -36.49 -10.63 13.03
N ASP A 158 -35.17 -10.81 13.13
CA ASP A 158 -34.47 -11.02 14.40
C ASP A 158 -33.27 -10.08 14.62
N GLY A 159 -32.99 -9.17 13.68
CA GLY A 159 -31.90 -8.21 13.75
C GLY A 159 -30.51 -8.78 13.46
N THR A 160 -30.40 -10.06 13.08
CA THR A 160 -29.14 -10.68 12.65
C THR A 160 -28.78 -10.29 11.21
N SER A 161 -27.78 -10.94 10.61
CA SER A 161 -27.44 -10.73 9.20
C SER A 161 -26.98 -12.02 8.55
N PHE A 162 -27.39 -12.22 7.30
CA PHE A 162 -26.85 -13.26 6.43
C PHE A 162 -25.55 -12.78 5.81
N SER A 163 -24.59 -13.67 5.67
CA SER A 163 -23.24 -13.34 5.22
C SER A 163 -22.71 -14.39 4.26
N PHE A 164 -22.17 -13.94 3.13
CA PHE A 164 -21.64 -14.80 2.07
C PHE A 164 -20.31 -14.26 1.60
N SER A 165 -19.30 -15.12 1.43
CA SER A 165 -18.01 -14.75 0.84
C SER A 165 -17.53 -15.86 -0.08
N SER A 166 -16.86 -15.49 -1.14
CA SER A 166 -16.27 -16.41 -2.12
C SER A 166 -15.17 -15.69 -2.90
N GLN A 167 -14.54 -16.38 -3.83
CA GLN A 167 -13.61 -15.81 -4.78
C GLN A 167 -13.92 -16.40 -6.15
N GLY A 168 -13.92 -15.57 -7.18
CA GLY A 168 -14.10 -16.05 -8.54
C GLY A 168 -14.52 -14.97 -9.52
N ALA A 169 -14.36 -15.30 -10.81
CA ALA A 169 -14.86 -14.52 -11.94
C ALA A 169 -16.40 -14.45 -12.02
N TRP A 170 -17.05 -15.50 -11.49
CA TRP A 170 -18.50 -15.66 -11.47
C TRP A 170 -18.93 -16.19 -10.12
N TRP A 171 -20.03 -15.66 -9.63
CA TRP A 171 -20.60 -16.03 -8.35
C TRP A 171 -22.04 -16.47 -8.55
N ASN A 172 -22.28 -17.77 -8.47
CA ASN A 172 -23.62 -18.33 -8.45
C ASN A 172 -23.97 -18.65 -7.00
N LEU A 173 -24.97 -17.96 -6.46
CA LEU A 173 -25.39 -18.12 -5.06
C LEU A 173 -26.90 -17.93 -4.93
N SER A 174 -27.48 -18.55 -3.91
CA SER A 174 -28.87 -18.33 -3.53
C SER A 174 -28.90 -17.31 -2.40
N LEU A 175 -29.63 -16.21 -2.58
CA LEU A 175 -29.78 -15.14 -1.58
C LEU A 175 -31.21 -15.12 -1.04
N PRO A 176 -31.39 -14.86 0.27
CA PRO A 176 -32.71 -14.72 0.86
C PRO A 176 -33.35 -13.41 0.40
N VAL A 177 -34.59 -13.46 -0.07
CA VAL A 177 -35.33 -12.29 -0.57
C VAL A 177 -36.57 -11.97 0.25
N PHE A 178 -37.14 -12.95 0.93
CA PHE A 178 -38.34 -12.79 1.74
C PHE A 178 -38.31 -13.69 2.98
N ILE A 179 -38.88 -13.20 4.08
CA ILE A 179 -39.13 -13.97 5.30
C ILE A 179 -40.57 -13.72 5.80
N ALA A 180 -41.27 -14.80 6.15
CA ALA A 180 -42.51 -14.74 6.91
C ALA A 180 -42.34 -15.46 8.24
N SER A 181 -42.80 -14.84 9.32
CA SER A 181 -42.82 -15.38 10.68
C SER A 181 -44.02 -14.82 11.45
N GLU A 182 -44.15 -15.16 12.73
CA GLU A 182 -45.12 -14.53 13.64
C GLU A 182 -44.97 -13.00 13.72
N SER A 183 -43.76 -12.47 13.49
CA SER A 183 -43.50 -11.03 13.49
C SER A 183 -44.10 -10.31 12.27
N GLY A 184 -44.49 -11.07 11.25
CA GLY A 184 -45.05 -10.60 10.00
C GLY A 184 -44.24 -11.04 8.79
N ASN A 185 -44.57 -10.43 7.65
CA ASN A 185 -43.93 -10.69 6.37
C ASN A 185 -42.98 -9.53 6.05
N HIS A 186 -41.73 -9.86 5.73
CA HIS A 186 -40.69 -8.88 5.45
C HIS A 186 -39.95 -9.23 4.16
N ASP A 187 -39.87 -8.26 3.25
CA ASP A 187 -38.89 -8.30 2.16
C ASP A 187 -37.51 -7.95 2.73
N LEU A 188 -36.47 -8.66 2.29
CA LEU A 188 -35.10 -8.39 2.76
C LEU A 188 -34.54 -7.06 2.19
N GLY A 189 -35.15 -6.54 1.12
CA GLY A 189 -34.92 -5.19 0.63
C GLY A 189 -33.62 -5.04 -0.15
N SER A 190 -32.47 -5.01 0.55
CA SER A 190 -31.16 -4.80 -0.08
C SER A 190 -30.02 -5.58 0.58
N ALA A 191 -29.15 -6.16 -0.25
CA ALA A 191 -27.85 -6.68 0.16
C ALA A 191 -26.76 -5.61 -0.01
N ASN A 192 -25.82 -5.54 0.92
CA ASN A 192 -24.58 -4.80 0.74
C ASN A 192 -23.51 -5.73 0.18
N ILE A 193 -22.78 -5.28 -0.84
CA ILE A 193 -21.67 -6.02 -1.42
C ILE A 193 -20.40 -5.20 -1.34
N ILE A 194 -19.30 -5.84 -0.93
CA ILE A 194 -17.95 -5.33 -1.09
C ILE A 194 -17.15 -6.33 -1.93
N ALA A 195 -16.26 -5.83 -2.78
CA ALA A 195 -15.43 -6.67 -3.64
C ALA A 195 -14.06 -6.05 -3.89
N SER A 196 -13.07 -6.89 -4.15
CA SER A 196 -11.74 -6.49 -4.60
C SER A 196 -11.11 -7.59 -5.45
N GLY A 197 -10.22 -7.21 -6.35
CA GLY A 197 -9.41 -8.13 -7.14
C GLY A 197 -8.06 -7.51 -7.45
N SER A 198 -7.20 -8.27 -8.14
CA SER A 198 -5.89 -7.76 -8.53
C SER A 198 -6.02 -6.51 -9.41
N ASN A 199 -5.27 -5.47 -9.05
CA ASN A 199 -5.27 -4.17 -9.74
C ASN A 199 -6.62 -3.43 -9.73
N SER A 200 -7.59 -3.81 -8.87
CA SER A 200 -8.82 -3.04 -8.69
C SER A 200 -8.78 -2.24 -7.39
N LEU A 201 -9.44 -1.08 -7.39
CA LEU A 201 -9.74 -0.37 -6.15
C LEU A 201 -10.79 -1.14 -5.32
N PRO A 202 -10.86 -0.92 -3.99
CA PRO A 202 -11.95 -1.45 -3.18
C PRO A 202 -13.32 -1.02 -3.72
N PHE A 203 -14.19 -1.99 -3.97
CA PHE A 203 -15.52 -1.78 -4.51
C PHE A 203 -16.58 -1.98 -3.43
N SER A 204 -17.63 -1.15 -3.46
CA SER A 204 -18.83 -1.37 -2.66
C SER A 204 -20.09 -0.99 -3.45
N SER A 205 -21.16 -1.74 -3.25
CA SER A 205 -22.46 -1.49 -3.88
C SER A 205 -23.60 -2.13 -3.09
N SER A 206 -24.81 -2.02 -3.61
CA SER A 206 -25.98 -2.71 -3.07
C SER A 206 -26.77 -3.42 -4.16
N ILE A 207 -27.38 -4.55 -3.79
CA ILE A 207 -28.24 -5.36 -4.64
C ILE A 207 -29.65 -5.27 -4.07
N ASN A 208 -30.65 -4.98 -4.90
CA ASN A 208 -32.04 -5.09 -4.47
C ASN A 208 -32.46 -6.56 -4.40
N LEU A 209 -33.16 -6.93 -3.32
CA LEU A 209 -33.60 -8.29 -3.02
C LEU A 209 -35.12 -8.35 -3.00
N ASN A 210 -35.73 -8.26 -4.18
CA ASN A 210 -37.17 -8.43 -4.36
C ASN A 210 -37.50 -9.30 -5.57
N SER A 211 -38.77 -9.69 -5.69
CA SER A 211 -39.25 -10.56 -6.77
C SER A 211 -38.97 -10.01 -8.18
N SER A 212 -38.87 -8.69 -8.35
CA SER A 212 -38.57 -8.03 -9.63
C SER A 212 -37.09 -7.77 -9.92
N SER A 213 -36.19 -8.12 -9.00
CA SER A 213 -34.77 -7.79 -9.09
C SER A 213 -34.06 -8.54 -10.23
N GLU A 214 -33.07 -7.93 -10.87
CA GLU A 214 -32.26 -8.62 -11.88
C GLU A 214 -31.44 -9.74 -11.22
N ARG A 215 -31.50 -10.95 -11.80
CA ARG A 215 -30.79 -12.13 -11.26
C ARG A 215 -29.37 -12.26 -11.80
N ASN A 216 -29.05 -11.64 -12.94
CA ASN A 216 -27.72 -11.65 -13.54
C ASN A 216 -27.14 -10.24 -13.43
N ILE A 217 -26.28 -10.00 -12.44
CA ILE A 217 -25.79 -8.66 -12.10
C ILE A 217 -24.33 -8.55 -12.51
N VAL A 218 -24.00 -7.49 -13.25
CA VAL A 218 -22.63 -7.19 -13.67
C VAL A 218 -22.13 -5.96 -12.94
N PHE A 219 -21.06 -6.11 -12.17
CA PHE A 219 -20.36 -5.02 -11.49
C PHE A 219 -19.11 -4.62 -12.28
N ASN A 220 -19.00 -3.34 -12.58
CA ASN A 220 -17.81 -2.77 -13.23
C ASN A 220 -16.93 -2.10 -12.17
N LEU A 221 -15.78 -2.69 -11.90
CA LEU A 221 -14.79 -2.18 -10.96
C LEU A 221 -13.87 -1.17 -11.65
N THR A 222 -13.32 -0.28 -10.85
CA THR A 222 -12.29 0.68 -11.23
C THR A 222 -10.92 0.08 -10.97
N GLY A 223 -10.01 0.26 -11.92
CA GLY A 223 -8.62 -0.18 -11.75
C GLY A 223 -7.82 0.81 -10.93
N ASN A 224 -6.80 0.29 -10.25
CA ASN A 224 -5.76 1.13 -9.67
C ASN A 224 -4.79 1.58 -10.78
N VAL A 225 -4.29 2.80 -10.69
CA VAL A 225 -3.25 3.35 -11.58
C VAL A 225 -2.02 3.65 -10.73
N ALA A 226 -0.83 3.41 -11.26
CA ALA A 226 0.40 3.70 -10.51
C ALA A 226 0.65 5.22 -10.39
N PRO A 227 1.28 5.69 -9.31
CA PRO A 227 1.61 7.10 -9.13
C PRO A 227 2.47 7.67 -10.26
N ILE A 228 2.41 8.97 -10.44
CA ILE A 228 3.36 9.72 -11.28
C ILE A 228 4.45 10.27 -10.37
N THR A 229 5.72 10.10 -10.75
CA THR A 229 6.88 10.58 -9.99
C THR A 229 7.81 11.42 -10.86
N HIS A 230 8.54 12.34 -10.23
CA HIS A 230 9.58 13.13 -10.86
C HIS A 230 10.67 13.49 -9.83
N ILE A 231 11.93 13.34 -10.20
CA ILE A 231 13.09 13.76 -9.40
C ILE A 231 13.42 15.19 -9.80
N SER A 232 13.45 16.11 -8.83
CA SER A 232 13.82 17.52 -9.03
C SER A 232 15.24 17.85 -8.55
N SER A 233 15.85 16.98 -7.74
CA SER A 233 17.26 17.05 -7.38
C SER A 233 17.75 15.64 -7.03
N PRO A 234 18.91 15.19 -7.52
CA PRO A 234 19.83 15.92 -8.41
C PRO A 234 19.29 16.09 -9.83
N ASP A 235 19.89 17.02 -10.59
CA ASP A 235 19.72 17.12 -12.05
C ASP A 235 20.54 16.05 -12.78
N GLU A 236 20.10 15.68 -13.99
CA GLU A 236 20.81 14.71 -14.82
C GLU A 236 22.24 15.19 -15.16
N GLY A 237 23.23 14.39 -14.78
CA GLY A 237 24.65 14.66 -14.95
C GLY A 237 25.22 15.68 -13.96
N GLN A 238 24.47 16.06 -12.92
CA GLN A 238 24.96 16.97 -11.89
C GLN A 238 26.19 16.39 -11.18
N LYS A 239 27.17 17.26 -10.91
CA LYS A 239 28.37 16.92 -10.15
C LYS A 239 28.27 17.48 -8.74
N PHE A 240 28.67 16.68 -7.75
CA PHE A 240 28.79 17.07 -6.36
C PHE A 240 30.23 16.87 -5.88
N SER A 241 30.70 17.75 -5.02
CA SER A 241 31.98 17.54 -4.33
C SER A 241 31.83 16.48 -3.25
N ILE A 242 32.86 15.67 -3.03
CA ILE A 242 32.96 14.68 -1.96
C ILE A 242 32.78 15.27 -0.55
N LEU A 243 33.03 16.58 -0.38
CA LEU A 243 32.86 17.31 0.88
C LEU A 243 31.47 17.90 1.06
N SER A 244 30.61 17.81 0.05
CA SER A 244 29.23 18.31 0.07
C SER A 244 28.24 17.22 0.49
N ASN A 245 26.97 17.59 0.61
CA ASN A 245 25.88 16.65 0.77
C ASN A 245 25.01 16.62 -0.49
N VAL A 246 24.39 15.47 -0.75
CA VAL A 246 23.42 15.34 -1.86
C VAL A 246 22.02 15.31 -1.25
N SER A 247 21.25 16.37 -1.49
CA SER A 247 19.84 16.43 -1.11
C SER A 247 18.97 15.90 -2.25
N PHE A 248 18.14 14.91 -1.94
CA PHE A 248 17.22 14.31 -2.88
C PHE A 248 15.84 14.93 -2.72
N GLU A 249 15.33 15.49 -3.82
CA GLU A 249 14.01 16.09 -3.86
C GLU A 249 13.23 15.47 -5.00
N GLY A 250 11.97 15.13 -4.74
CA GLY A 250 11.09 14.55 -5.73
C GLY A 250 9.63 14.86 -5.46
N THR A 251 8.85 14.92 -6.53
CA THR A 251 7.39 15.07 -6.46
C THR A 251 6.71 13.77 -6.84
N ALA A 252 5.58 13.51 -6.19
CA ALA A 252 4.75 12.37 -6.49
C ALA A 252 3.27 12.77 -6.42
N SER A 253 2.47 12.24 -7.32
CA SER A 253 1.03 12.46 -7.35
C SER A 253 0.32 11.21 -7.85
N ASP A 254 -0.82 10.91 -7.25
CA ASP A 254 -1.66 9.79 -7.64
C ASP A 254 -3.12 10.25 -7.76
N GLY A 255 -3.88 9.67 -8.70
CA GLY A 255 -5.28 10.04 -8.92
C GLY A 255 -6.24 9.41 -7.93
N GLU A 256 -5.84 8.28 -7.34
CA GLU A 256 -6.66 7.38 -6.56
C GLU A 256 -6.26 7.34 -5.07
N SER A 257 -5.05 7.81 -4.74
CA SER A 257 -4.50 7.93 -3.39
C SER A 257 -4.23 9.38 -2.99
N SER A 258 -4.35 9.65 -1.69
CA SER A 258 -3.94 10.93 -1.12
C SER A 258 -2.42 11.02 -0.99
N VAL A 259 -1.86 12.23 -0.91
CA VAL A 259 -0.40 12.44 -0.80
C VAL A 259 0.18 11.75 0.44
N ASP A 260 -0.53 11.81 1.58
CA ASP A 260 -0.10 11.17 2.84
C ASP A 260 -0.16 9.63 2.78
N GLY A 261 -0.90 9.09 1.81
CA GLY A 261 -1.00 7.65 1.55
C GLY A 261 0.15 7.10 0.71
N LEU A 262 1.00 7.96 0.14
CA LEU A 262 2.12 7.54 -0.69
C LEU A 262 3.32 7.16 0.18
N SER A 263 3.97 6.05 -0.17
CA SER A 263 5.21 5.61 0.46
C SER A 263 6.39 5.84 -0.47
N HIS A 264 7.48 6.39 0.08
CA HIS A 264 8.64 6.85 -0.66
C HIS A 264 9.84 5.91 -0.45
N SER A 265 10.65 5.71 -1.50
CA SER A 265 11.91 4.97 -1.41
C SER A 265 12.94 5.54 -2.37
N TRP A 266 14.07 5.94 -1.83
CA TRP A 266 15.25 6.39 -2.56
C TRP A 266 16.34 5.34 -2.47
N LYS A 267 17.03 5.09 -3.59
CA LYS A 267 18.19 4.18 -3.67
C LYS A 267 19.24 4.79 -4.58
N VAL A 268 20.49 4.86 -4.11
CA VAL A 268 21.64 5.23 -4.94
C VAL A 268 22.37 3.95 -5.33
N ILE A 269 22.59 3.81 -6.62
CA ILE A 269 23.14 2.61 -7.24
C ILE A 269 24.43 3.00 -7.96
N ASP A 270 25.52 2.27 -7.70
CA ASP A 270 26.79 2.47 -8.38
C ASP A 270 26.82 1.88 -9.80
N SER A 271 27.91 2.11 -10.53
CA SER A 271 28.13 1.57 -11.88
C SER A 271 28.13 0.03 -11.96
N THR A 272 28.29 -0.67 -10.83
CA THR A 272 28.24 -2.14 -10.75
C THR A 272 26.83 -2.68 -10.51
N GLY A 273 25.86 -1.80 -10.24
CA GLY A 273 24.49 -2.14 -9.89
C GLY A 273 24.29 -2.39 -8.38
N THR A 274 25.27 -2.03 -7.54
CA THR A 274 25.19 -2.20 -6.09
C THR A 274 24.49 -1.00 -5.47
N ILE A 275 23.54 -1.26 -4.55
CA ILE A 275 22.92 -0.20 -3.75
C ILE A 275 23.90 0.20 -2.66
N ILE A 276 24.42 1.42 -2.75
CA ILE A 276 25.37 1.97 -1.78
C ILE A 276 24.70 2.82 -0.72
N TRP A 277 23.51 3.35 -1.02
CA TRP A 277 22.72 4.16 -0.09
C TRP A 277 21.22 4.02 -0.37
N GLN A 278 20.40 4.15 0.67
CA GLN A 278 18.94 4.12 0.55
C GLN A 278 18.26 4.89 1.68
N SER A 279 17.07 5.42 1.41
CA SER A 279 16.20 6.06 2.41
C SER A 279 14.72 5.84 2.07
N ALA A 280 13.85 5.98 3.07
CA ALA A 280 12.39 5.94 2.92
C ALA A 280 11.72 7.30 3.21
N GLU A 281 12.51 8.33 3.53
CA GLU A 281 11.99 9.68 3.73
C GLU A 281 11.65 10.32 2.38
N GLN A 282 10.73 11.29 2.39
CA GLN A 282 10.30 11.97 1.16
C GLN A 282 11.43 12.81 0.54
N SER A 283 12.15 13.55 1.39
CA SER A 283 13.25 14.45 1.00
C SER A 283 14.50 14.18 1.86
N PRO A 284 15.24 13.09 1.60
CA PRO A 284 16.42 12.72 2.39
C PRO A 284 17.70 13.39 1.89
N THR A 285 18.72 13.39 2.74
CA THR A 285 20.06 13.86 2.41
C THR A 285 21.09 12.74 2.59
N TRP A 286 22.01 12.59 1.63
CA TRP A 286 23.16 11.70 1.72
C TRP A 286 24.41 12.52 2.07
N GLU A 287 24.96 12.28 3.27
CA GLU A 287 26.01 13.11 3.87
C GLU A 287 27.41 12.50 3.75
N ILE A 288 27.54 11.18 3.66
CA ILE A 288 28.83 10.48 3.57
C ILE A 288 28.96 9.95 2.15
N LEU A 289 29.49 10.80 1.27
CA LEU A 289 29.59 10.51 -0.15
C LEU A 289 30.80 9.61 -0.46
N GLU A 290 30.71 8.90 -1.58
CA GLU A 290 31.81 8.14 -2.18
C GLU A 290 32.07 8.71 -3.57
N ILE A 291 33.33 8.78 -4.01
CA ILE A 291 33.66 9.27 -5.36
C ILE A 291 33.19 8.24 -6.40
N GLY A 292 32.50 8.71 -7.44
CA GLY A 292 32.07 7.86 -8.54
C GLY A 292 30.85 8.37 -9.29
N ASP A 293 30.43 7.59 -10.27
CA ASP A 293 29.20 7.79 -11.02
C ASP A 293 28.08 6.94 -10.42
N PHE A 294 26.94 7.58 -10.17
CA PHE A 294 25.80 6.97 -9.52
C PHE A 294 24.51 7.23 -10.28
N ASN A 295 23.56 6.32 -10.08
CA ASN A 295 22.18 6.49 -10.50
C ASN A 295 21.28 6.46 -9.28
N VAL A 296 20.55 7.54 -9.03
CA VAL A 296 19.51 7.56 -8.01
C VAL A 296 18.20 7.04 -8.60
N ALA A 297 17.54 6.15 -7.86
CA ALA A 297 16.20 5.65 -8.17
C ALA A 297 15.23 6.08 -7.08
N TYR A 298 14.18 6.81 -7.48
CA TYR A 298 13.08 7.23 -6.62
C TYR A 298 11.84 6.42 -6.95
N THR A 299 11.41 5.56 -6.03
CA THR A 299 10.22 4.71 -6.15
C THR A 299 9.13 5.20 -5.21
N VAL A 300 7.93 5.38 -5.73
CA VAL A 300 6.75 5.72 -4.93
C VAL A 300 5.68 4.65 -5.13
N LEU A 301 5.13 4.16 -4.02
CA LEU A 301 4.10 3.14 -3.95
C LEU A 301 2.83 3.74 -3.34
N ASP A 302 1.70 3.55 -4.02
CA ASP A 302 0.37 3.97 -3.55
C ASP A 302 -0.20 3.04 -2.45
N GLU A 303 -1.34 3.43 -1.87
CA GLU A 303 -2.03 2.65 -0.83
C GLU A 303 -2.67 1.36 -1.37
N HIS A 304 -2.77 1.24 -2.68
CA HIS A 304 -3.47 0.19 -3.41
C HIS A 304 -2.50 -0.83 -4.04
N GLY A 305 -1.20 -0.69 -3.83
CA GLY A 305 -0.15 -1.65 -4.16
C GLY A 305 0.61 -1.41 -5.48
N LEU A 306 0.36 -0.34 -6.24
CA LEU A 306 1.12 -0.04 -7.46
C LEU A 306 2.21 1.00 -7.21
N ALA A 307 3.34 0.84 -7.93
CA ALA A 307 4.50 1.70 -7.76
C ALA A 307 5.06 2.18 -9.10
N THR A 308 5.68 3.37 -9.06
CA THR A 308 6.42 3.96 -10.17
C THR A 308 7.82 4.35 -9.71
N THR A 309 8.81 4.13 -10.57
CA THR A 309 10.21 4.50 -10.32
C THR A 309 10.69 5.51 -11.35
N SER A 310 11.24 6.63 -10.87
CA SER A 310 12.04 7.57 -11.65
C SER A 310 13.53 7.37 -11.36
N SER A 311 14.41 7.71 -12.30
CA SER A 311 15.86 7.62 -12.07
C SER A 311 16.62 8.75 -12.78
N VAL A 312 17.71 9.18 -12.15
CA VAL A 312 18.60 10.25 -12.63
C VAL A 312 20.05 9.87 -12.34
N ALA A 313 20.95 10.12 -13.30
CA ALA A 313 22.39 9.91 -13.12
C ALA A 313 23.06 11.18 -12.57
N PHE A 314 24.01 11.03 -11.65
CA PHE A 314 24.84 12.11 -11.10
C PHE A 314 26.22 11.55 -10.74
N SER A 315 27.19 12.41 -10.48
CA SER A 315 28.54 11.98 -10.08
C SER A 315 29.02 12.74 -8.85
N VAL A 316 29.78 12.06 -8.00
CA VAL A 316 30.53 12.70 -6.92
C VAL A 316 32.00 12.72 -7.33
N VAL A 317 32.59 13.91 -7.33
CA VAL A 317 33.99 14.17 -7.71
C VAL A 317 34.79 14.69 -6.52
N GLN A 318 36.11 14.75 -6.64
CA GLN A 318 36.95 15.44 -5.66
C GLN A 318 36.56 16.92 -5.54
N ASN A 319 36.92 17.56 -4.42
CA ASN A 319 36.75 19.01 -4.28
C ASN A 319 37.78 19.74 -5.17
N ASP A 320 37.33 20.81 -5.80
CA ASP A 320 38.10 21.66 -6.71
C ASP A 320 37.56 23.08 -6.48
N ALA A 321 38.16 23.78 -5.51
CA ALA A 321 37.62 25.00 -4.91
C ALA A 321 37.63 26.20 -5.87
N ASP A 322 38.68 26.34 -6.67
CA ASP A 322 38.86 27.41 -7.66
C ASP A 322 38.48 26.99 -9.10
N GLY A 323 38.18 25.71 -9.32
CA GLY A 323 37.60 25.20 -10.56
C GLY A 323 38.63 25.06 -11.68
N ASP A 324 39.89 24.90 -11.31
CA ASP A 324 41.02 24.96 -12.22
C ASP A 324 41.45 23.58 -12.75
N TRP A 325 40.87 22.51 -12.17
CA TRP A 325 41.03 21.11 -12.60
C TRP A 325 40.32 20.84 -13.94
N THR A 326 40.85 21.47 -14.97
CA THR A 326 40.34 21.45 -16.32
C THR A 326 41.21 20.58 -17.22
N SER A 327 40.81 20.41 -18.48
CA SER A 327 41.56 19.58 -19.44
C SER A 327 42.97 20.09 -19.79
N SER A 328 43.31 21.33 -19.43
CA SER A 328 44.67 21.87 -19.60
C SER A 328 45.58 21.58 -18.42
N CYS A 329 45.03 21.09 -17.31
CA CYS A 329 45.80 20.63 -16.17
C CYS A 329 46.55 19.34 -16.51
N ASP A 330 47.86 19.31 -16.23
CA ASP A 330 48.68 18.11 -16.34
C ASP A 330 48.59 17.32 -15.02
N ASP A 331 47.76 16.27 -14.97
CA ASP A 331 47.55 15.42 -13.78
C ASP A 331 48.84 14.75 -13.26
N GLU A 332 49.93 14.73 -14.02
CA GLU A 332 51.22 14.16 -13.60
C GLU A 332 52.13 15.20 -12.94
N GLN A 333 51.88 16.49 -13.18
CA GLN A 333 52.65 17.61 -12.63
C GLN A 333 51.82 18.55 -11.74
N TRP A 334 50.49 18.41 -11.73
CA TRP A 334 49.53 19.30 -11.08
C TRP A 334 49.85 20.77 -11.39
N PHE A 335 49.97 21.06 -12.69
CA PHE A 335 50.36 22.38 -13.20
C PHE A 335 49.82 22.60 -14.61
N ASP A 336 49.18 23.74 -14.84
CA ASP A 336 48.68 24.15 -16.15
C ASP A 336 49.76 24.94 -16.89
N MET A 337 50.44 24.31 -17.86
CA MET A 337 51.44 24.99 -18.68
C MET A 337 50.88 26.11 -19.58
N THR A 338 49.58 26.10 -19.86
CA THR A 338 48.91 27.08 -20.71
C THR A 338 48.68 28.37 -19.94
N ASN A 339 48.18 28.25 -18.71
CA ASN A 339 47.81 29.40 -17.89
C ASN A 339 48.90 29.80 -16.87
N GLY A 340 49.81 28.88 -16.55
CA GLY A 340 51.03 29.15 -15.78
C GLY A 340 50.85 29.06 -14.26
N TYR A 341 49.86 28.31 -13.79
CA TYR A 341 49.50 28.17 -12.38
C TYR A 341 49.38 26.69 -11.97
N LYS A 342 49.34 26.44 -10.66
CA LYS A 342 49.14 25.10 -10.08
C LYS A 342 47.68 24.70 -10.24
N CYS A 343 47.42 23.43 -10.51
CA CYS A 343 46.06 23.00 -10.81
C CYS A 343 45.79 21.60 -10.29
N GLY A 344 44.52 21.29 -10.04
CA GLY A 344 44.09 19.97 -9.63
C GLY A 344 42.92 20.02 -8.66
N TYR A 345 42.70 18.90 -7.98
CA TYR A 345 41.80 18.91 -6.83
C TYR A 345 42.56 19.38 -5.59
N ASP A 346 41.87 19.95 -4.60
CA ASP A 346 42.47 20.68 -3.47
C ASP A 346 43.52 19.90 -2.64
N GLU A 347 43.54 18.55 -2.69
CA GLU A 347 44.56 17.81 -1.92
C GLU A 347 45.93 17.73 -2.63
N VAL A 348 45.96 18.01 -3.94
CA VAL A 348 47.17 17.92 -4.79
C VAL A 348 47.54 19.24 -5.43
N ASP A 349 46.56 20.13 -5.58
CA ASP A 349 46.85 21.54 -5.76
C ASP A 349 47.50 22.08 -4.47
N ALA A 350 48.40 23.03 -4.64
CA ALA A 350 49.16 23.62 -3.55
C ALA A 350 49.01 25.14 -3.50
N ASP A 351 48.09 25.69 -4.28
CA ASP A 351 47.78 27.11 -4.48
C ASP A 351 46.29 27.19 -4.88
N ASP A 352 45.40 26.80 -3.95
CA ASP A 352 43.96 26.53 -4.17
C ASP A 352 43.13 27.79 -4.57
N ASP A 353 43.74 28.97 -4.58
CA ASP A 353 43.13 30.20 -5.09
C ASP A 353 43.92 30.85 -6.24
N ASN A 354 45.04 30.25 -6.64
CA ASN A 354 45.85 30.64 -7.77
C ASN A 354 46.37 32.09 -7.71
N ASP A 355 46.68 32.59 -6.50
CA ASP A 355 47.27 33.92 -6.30
C ASP A 355 48.81 33.93 -6.42
N GLY A 356 49.42 32.74 -6.47
CA GLY A 356 50.85 32.51 -6.64
C GLY A 356 51.61 32.28 -5.34
N ILE A 357 50.93 32.25 -4.20
CA ILE A 357 51.45 31.89 -2.89
C ILE A 357 50.91 30.52 -2.50
N ILE A 358 51.82 29.58 -2.26
CA ILE A 358 51.39 28.21 -1.91
C ILE A 358 50.64 28.18 -0.56
N ASP A 359 49.63 27.32 -0.43
CA ASP A 359 48.72 27.25 0.74
C ASP A 359 49.44 27.14 2.09
N THR A 360 50.61 26.49 2.10
CA THR A 360 51.40 26.33 3.34
C THR A 360 52.08 27.61 3.83
N LEU A 361 52.21 28.60 2.95
CA LEU A 361 52.74 29.93 3.22
C LEU A 361 51.63 30.98 3.23
N ASP A 362 50.50 30.68 2.59
CA ASP A 362 49.32 31.52 2.54
C ASP A 362 48.53 31.51 3.86
N LYS A 363 48.05 32.68 4.26
CA LYS A 363 47.20 32.86 5.45
C LYS A 363 45.71 32.75 5.13
N TRP A 364 45.30 32.99 3.90
CA TRP A 364 43.97 32.73 3.34
C TRP A 364 44.08 31.90 2.06
N PRO A 365 44.38 30.59 2.15
CA PRO A 365 44.64 29.72 0.99
C PRO A 365 43.48 29.53 -0.02
N LEU A 366 42.35 30.20 0.19
CA LEU A 366 41.14 30.07 -0.64
C LEU A 366 40.62 31.46 -1.08
N ASP A 367 41.35 32.53 -0.78
CA ASP A 367 40.96 33.90 -1.08
C ASP A 367 42.09 34.60 -1.86
N PRO A 368 41.96 34.70 -3.20
CA PRO A 368 43.04 35.14 -4.07
C PRO A 368 43.35 36.64 -3.95
N CYS A 369 42.68 37.34 -3.06
CA CYS A 369 42.90 38.75 -2.79
C CYS A 369 43.87 38.99 -1.64
N ALA A 370 44.26 37.97 -0.86
CA ALA A 370 45.01 38.17 0.38
C ALA A 370 45.88 36.97 0.77
N ASP A 371 47.18 37.21 0.99
CA ASP A 371 48.16 36.14 1.25
C ASP A 371 48.85 36.22 2.64
N ALA A 372 48.95 37.42 3.22
CA ALA A 372 49.86 37.71 4.32
C ALA A 372 49.19 38.33 5.56
N ASP A 373 49.62 37.88 6.75
CA ASP A 373 49.24 38.40 8.07
C ASP A 373 50.50 38.53 8.94
N ALA A 374 51.11 39.71 8.95
CA ALA A 374 52.41 39.93 9.59
C ALA A 374 52.33 39.82 11.12
N ASP A 375 51.24 40.27 11.75
CA ASP A 375 51.10 40.30 13.21
C ASP A 375 50.14 39.23 13.78
N ASN A 376 49.58 38.39 12.92
CA ASN A 376 48.67 37.27 13.19
C ASN A 376 47.38 37.71 13.90
N ASP A 377 46.83 38.86 13.53
CA ASP A 377 45.55 39.36 14.06
C ASP A 377 44.31 38.89 13.27
N MET A 378 44.50 38.03 12.26
CA MET A 378 43.50 37.48 11.35
C MET A 378 42.91 38.51 10.39
N LYS A 379 43.66 39.56 10.08
CA LYS A 379 43.34 40.48 8.99
C LYS A 379 44.50 40.56 8.01
N PRO A 380 44.20 40.66 6.70
CA PRO A 380 45.24 40.67 5.70
C PRO A 380 46.03 41.98 5.70
N ASP A 381 47.34 41.87 5.56
CA ASP A 381 48.27 43.00 5.46
C ASP A 381 47.91 43.92 4.28
N LYS A 382 47.39 43.32 3.19
CA LYS A 382 46.97 43.98 1.96
C LYS A 382 45.87 43.17 1.30
N VAL A 383 44.87 43.86 0.73
CA VAL A 383 43.86 43.24 -0.14
C VAL A 383 44.10 43.69 -1.58
N ASP A 384 44.50 42.77 -2.47
CA ASP A 384 44.80 43.03 -3.88
C ASP A 384 44.17 41.98 -4.82
N CYS A 385 42.89 42.16 -5.12
CA CYS A 385 42.14 41.19 -5.92
C CYS A 385 42.54 41.17 -7.40
N PRO A 386 42.66 39.96 -8.00
CA PRO A 386 42.68 39.78 -9.44
C PRO A 386 41.46 40.38 -10.14
N ILE A 387 41.58 40.65 -11.44
CA ILE A 387 40.52 41.31 -12.22
C ILE A 387 39.24 40.44 -12.21
N GLY A 388 38.17 40.98 -11.66
CA GLY A 388 36.86 40.32 -11.62
C GLY A 388 36.58 39.54 -10.35
N VAL A 389 37.54 39.48 -9.43
CA VAL A 389 37.39 38.89 -8.10
C VAL A 389 37.18 40.00 -7.07
N THR A 390 36.42 39.69 -6.02
CA THR A 390 36.17 40.60 -4.89
C THR A 390 36.17 39.78 -3.61
N THR A 391 36.80 40.29 -2.56
CA THR A 391 36.77 39.70 -1.22
C THR A 391 35.95 40.54 -0.25
N ASP A 392 35.42 39.89 0.79
CA ASP A 392 34.83 40.53 1.97
C ASP A 392 35.86 40.82 3.07
N LEU A 393 37.12 40.39 2.89
CA LEU A 393 38.22 40.68 3.79
C LEU A 393 38.54 42.19 3.79
N VAL A 394 38.97 42.69 4.94
CA VAL A 394 39.31 44.10 5.15
C VAL A 394 40.78 44.20 5.51
N GLU A 395 41.52 44.97 4.70
CA GLU A 395 42.94 45.27 4.90
C GLU A 395 43.21 45.79 6.32
N ASP A 396 44.31 45.34 6.92
CA ASP A 396 44.69 45.73 8.26
C ASP A 396 45.39 47.10 8.31
N ASP A 397 44.94 47.94 9.24
CA ASP A 397 45.50 49.26 9.47
C ASP A 397 46.81 49.21 10.30
N ASN A 398 47.22 48.04 10.81
CA ASN A 398 48.32 47.87 11.76
C ASN A 398 49.22 46.64 11.50
N VAL A 399 49.85 46.60 10.33
CA VAL A 399 50.88 45.60 9.91
C VAL A 399 52.18 45.54 10.75
N GLN A 400 52.20 46.09 11.95
CA GLN A 400 53.39 46.10 12.81
C GLN A 400 53.51 44.78 13.59
N ILE A 401 54.48 43.95 13.20
CA ILE A 401 54.94 42.80 13.97
C ILE A 401 55.17 43.25 15.42
N SER A 402 54.39 42.70 16.36
CA SER A 402 54.64 42.88 17.78
C SER A 402 55.98 42.21 18.16
N THR A 403 57.07 42.93 17.94
CA THR A 403 58.39 42.49 18.40
C THR A 403 58.29 42.20 19.90
N PRO A 404 58.65 40.98 20.36
CA PRO A 404 58.73 40.72 21.78
C PRO A 404 59.78 41.67 22.34
N ASN A 405 59.37 42.63 23.16
CA ASN A 405 60.29 43.46 23.92
C ASN A 405 61.07 42.53 24.84
N LEU A 406 62.27 42.09 24.41
CA LEU A 406 63.25 41.52 25.30
C LEU A 406 63.72 42.65 26.22
N SER A 407 63.02 42.83 27.35
CA SER A 407 63.52 43.64 28.45
C SER A 407 64.66 42.88 29.12
N VAL A 408 65.87 43.04 28.59
CA VAL A 408 67.07 42.75 29.37
C VAL A 408 67.15 43.84 30.44
N THR A 409 66.52 43.58 31.58
CA THR A 409 66.81 44.31 32.82
C THR A 409 68.30 44.16 33.07
N GLY A 410 69.00 45.29 33.03
CA GLY A 410 70.43 45.35 33.31
C GLY A 410 70.72 44.85 34.71
N ASP A 411 71.09 43.57 34.80
CA ASP A 411 71.95 43.08 35.85
C ASP A 411 73.38 43.06 35.32
N SER A 412 74.27 43.71 36.06
CA SER A 412 75.68 43.87 35.73
C SER A 412 76.31 42.51 35.38
N ILE A 413 76.81 42.38 34.15
CA ILE A 413 77.63 41.24 33.74
C ILE A 413 78.90 41.28 34.59
N ASP A 414 79.02 40.32 35.52
CA ASP A 414 80.21 40.14 36.34
C ASP A 414 81.42 39.91 35.40
N THR A 415 82.36 40.83 35.43
CA THR A 415 83.59 40.79 34.60
C THR A 415 84.41 39.52 34.89
N GLY A 416 84.16 38.82 36.00
CA GLY A 416 84.69 37.48 36.25
C GLY A 416 84.18 36.38 35.31
N VAL A 417 82.93 36.47 34.82
CA VAL A 417 82.32 35.45 33.93
C VAL A 417 82.85 35.59 32.50
N LEU A 418 83.05 36.83 32.02
CA LEU A 418 83.65 37.09 30.71
C LEU A 418 85.12 36.65 30.63
N VAL A 419 85.89 36.84 31.71
CA VAL A 419 87.26 36.30 31.80
C VAL A 419 87.27 34.76 31.89
N GLY A 420 86.29 34.16 32.59
CA GLY A 420 86.12 32.72 32.65
C GLY A 420 85.81 32.08 31.29
N ILE A 421 84.91 32.67 30.50
CA ILE A 421 84.56 32.19 29.15
C ILE A 421 85.74 32.38 28.18
N ALA A 422 86.46 33.49 28.27
CA ALA A 422 87.66 33.73 27.46
C ALA A 422 88.79 32.73 27.78
N LEU A 423 89.02 32.41 29.06
CA LEU A 423 89.99 31.39 29.46
C LEU A 423 89.57 29.98 29.01
N LEU A 424 88.28 29.65 29.05
CA LEU A 424 87.76 28.37 28.56
C LEU A 424 87.98 28.22 27.04
N LEU A 425 87.72 29.28 26.26
CA LEU A 425 87.96 29.29 24.81
C LEU A 425 89.45 29.16 24.47
N VAL A 426 90.34 29.81 25.23
CA VAL A 426 91.80 29.66 25.03
C VAL A 426 92.27 28.24 25.36
N ILE A 427 91.72 27.60 26.40
CA ILE A 427 92.04 26.21 26.74
C ILE A 427 91.53 25.25 25.66
N ILE A 428 90.31 25.45 25.15
CA ILE A 428 89.74 24.63 24.06
C ILE A 428 90.57 24.76 22.79
N VAL A 429 90.98 25.97 22.40
CA VAL A 429 91.85 26.20 21.24
C VAL A 429 93.24 25.58 21.45
N ALA A 430 93.80 25.65 22.66
CA ALA A 430 95.07 25.00 22.98
C ALA A 430 95.00 23.46 22.93
N ILE A 431 93.87 22.86 23.34
CA ILE A 431 93.64 21.40 23.25
C ILE A 431 93.46 20.98 21.78
N ILE A 432 92.74 21.75 20.97
CA ILE A 432 92.56 21.49 19.53
C ILE A 432 93.90 21.62 18.77
N ASN A 433 94.73 22.61 19.12
CA ASN A 433 96.06 22.75 18.50
C ASN A 433 97.06 21.68 18.96
N ARG A 434 96.94 21.17 20.20
CA ARG A 434 97.81 20.09 20.69
C ARG A 434 97.43 18.72 20.13
N THR A 435 96.16 18.51 19.76
CA THR A 435 95.68 17.25 19.14
C THR A 435 95.94 17.18 17.63
N ARG A 436 96.22 18.32 16.95
CA ARG A 436 96.65 18.37 15.53
C ARG A 436 98.16 18.22 15.29
N SER A 437 98.96 18.00 16.34
CA SER A 437 100.43 17.84 16.26
C SER A 437 100.91 16.42 16.60
N THR A 438 100.01 15.46 16.77
CA THR A 438 100.34 14.04 17.03
C THR A 438 99.62 13.06 16.11
N ASP A 439 99.31 13.48 14.88
CA ASP A 439 99.11 12.60 13.71
C ASP A 439 99.83 13.18 12.49
#